data_AF-A0A5C8AYY9-F1
#
_entry.id   AF-A0A5C8AYY9-F1
#
_cell.length_a   1.000
_cell.length_b   1.000
_cell.length_c   1.000
_cell.angle_alpha   90.00
_cell.angle_beta   90.00
_cell.angle_gamma   90.00
#
_symmetry.space_group_name_H-M   'P 1'
#
loop_
_entity.id
_entity.type
_entity.pdbx_description
1 polymer ?
#
loop_
_entity_poly.entity_id
_entity_poly.type
_entity_poly.pdbx_seq_one_letter_code
_entity_poly.pdbx_strand_id
1 'polypeptide(L)'
;MMDWVSLWPVLLVGGVGAVGVAAAWRFGRARLAAHQVTRPASPQAGDQRPRKPGRPAAYDNLDTVMDWEPGSTRLLTHAEREAYHLLRKALPDHMILAQVPVARFIKVPTRNSYAEWLRRVGSLCVDLVVCDMASHVLAVVEIRQPSAQETDRTRRRHTRMDKVLRASHIPVHVWLEESLPDLMTVRESILGPEAAQADAASSMPSAESSRARRNAEAAAVVASMRTGGHMEGMSVKDRGLDFNLDDLDESEQAGEGRHAASHRDPPPSTWFDDLEPTMPAPLDEIPPSQRSR
;
A
#
# COMPACT_ATOMS: atom_id res chain seq x y z
N MET A 1 -33.16 7.89 35.86
CA MET A 1 -34.26 7.44 36.74
C MET A 1 -35.52 7.46 35.87
N MET A 2 -36.08 6.37 35.37
CA MET A 2 -35.94 4.94 35.63
C MET A 2 -36.09 4.16 34.31
N ASP A 3 -35.49 2.96 34.31
CA ASP A 3 -35.74 1.87 33.38
C ASP A 3 -37.22 1.48 33.36
N TRP A 4 -37.75 1.14 32.19
CA TRP A 4 -39.05 0.48 32.08
C TRP A 4 -38.86 -0.98 31.66
N VAL A 5 -39.13 -1.82 32.65
CA VAL A 5 -39.12 -3.26 32.70
C VAL A 5 -40.29 -3.88 31.91
N SER A 6 -40.12 -5.14 31.52
CA SER A 6 -41.15 -6.14 31.16
C SER A 6 -41.59 -6.25 29.71
N LEU A 7 -41.15 -7.34 29.07
CA LEU A 7 -42.05 -8.46 28.77
C LEU A 7 -41.27 -9.72 28.36
N TRP A 8 -41.01 -10.56 29.36
CA TRP A 8 -40.94 -12.03 29.29
C TRP A 8 -42.15 -12.55 30.10
N PRO A 9 -42.72 -13.77 29.91
CA PRO A 9 -41.98 -15.03 30.04
C PRO A 9 -42.47 -16.32 29.32
N VAL A 10 -41.51 -17.25 29.18
CA VAL A 10 -41.48 -18.72 29.47
C VAL A 10 -42.78 -19.56 29.59
N LEU A 11 -42.78 -20.72 28.91
CA LEU A 11 -43.30 -22.06 29.34
C LEU A 11 -42.74 -23.11 28.33
N LEU A 12 -41.70 -23.91 28.59
CA LEU A 12 -41.51 -25.14 29.39
C LEU A 12 -42.45 -26.34 29.14
N VAL A 13 -41.81 -27.43 28.66
CA VAL A 13 -42.01 -28.87 28.96
C VAL A 13 -43.07 -29.69 28.19
N GLY A 14 -42.57 -30.77 27.55
CA GLY A 14 -43.20 -32.10 27.59
C GLY A 14 -43.45 -32.78 26.23
N GLY A 15 -42.97 -34.01 26.05
CA GLY A 15 -43.60 -34.94 25.09
C GLY A 15 -42.67 -35.90 24.35
N VAL A 16 -42.57 -37.13 24.85
CA VAL A 16 -42.04 -38.34 24.17
C VAL A 16 -42.97 -38.75 23.01
N GLY A 17 -42.43 -39.27 21.90
CA GLY A 17 -43.24 -39.98 20.89
C GLY A 17 -42.51 -40.37 19.61
N ALA A 18 -42.09 -41.62 19.52
CA ALA A 18 -41.55 -42.24 18.31
C ALA A 18 -42.66 -42.88 17.46
N VAL A 19 -42.80 -42.48 16.18
CA VAL A 19 -43.41 -43.20 15.04
C VAL A 19 -42.84 -42.51 13.79
N GLY A 20 -42.17 -43.09 12.79
CA GLY A 20 -42.28 -44.43 12.24
C GLY A 20 -43.08 -44.43 10.94
N VAL A 21 -42.59 -43.82 9.85
CA VAL A 21 -43.05 -44.14 8.48
C VAL A 21 -41.87 -44.21 7.53
N ALA A 22 -41.53 -45.45 7.19
CA ALA A 22 -40.66 -45.81 6.08
C ALA A 22 -41.42 -45.71 4.75
N ALA A 23 -40.81 -45.10 3.74
CA ALA A 23 -41.24 -45.23 2.36
C ALA A 23 -40.14 -45.94 1.56
N ALA A 24 -40.50 -47.14 1.10
CA ALA A 24 -39.66 -48.11 0.45
C ALA A 24 -39.13 -47.63 -0.91
N TRP A 25 -37.81 -47.71 -1.10
CA TRP A 25 -37.21 -47.86 -2.42
C TRP A 25 -37.23 -49.33 -2.79
N ARG A 26 -38.14 -49.72 -3.70
CA ARG A 26 -38.18 -51.06 -4.29
C ARG A 26 -37.73 -51.02 -5.75
N PHE A 27 -36.78 -51.91 -6.03
CA PHE A 27 -36.16 -52.21 -7.32
C PHE A 27 -37.15 -52.56 -8.43
N GLY A 28 -36.81 -52.15 -9.66
CA GLY A 28 -37.26 -52.78 -10.90
C GLY A 28 -36.13 -52.75 -11.94
N ARG A 29 -35.46 -53.88 -12.15
CA ARG A 29 -34.51 -54.11 -13.26
C ARG A 29 -35.29 -54.63 -14.47
N ALA A 30 -35.03 -54.04 -15.64
CA ALA A 30 -35.12 -54.58 -17.02
C ALA A 30 -35.31 -53.36 -17.95
N ARG A 31 -34.67 -53.18 -19.09
CA ARG A 31 -33.93 -54.05 -20.01
C ARG A 31 -32.99 -53.14 -20.81
N LEU A 32 -31.82 -53.68 -21.16
CA LEU A 32 -30.89 -53.08 -22.11
C LEU A 32 -31.56 -52.99 -23.49
N ALA A 33 -31.72 -51.76 -24.00
CA ALA A 33 -31.96 -51.50 -25.41
C ALA A 33 -30.85 -50.57 -25.89
N ALA A 34 -30.00 -51.12 -26.76
CA ALA A 34 -28.86 -50.45 -27.36
C ALA A 34 -29.27 -49.10 -27.97
N HIS A 35 -28.84 -48.00 -27.38
CA HIS A 35 -28.84 -46.71 -28.05
C HIS A 35 -27.65 -46.67 -29.00
N GLN A 36 -27.96 -46.66 -30.28
CA GLN A 36 -27.02 -46.39 -31.35
C GLN A 36 -26.34 -45.04 -31.08
N VAL A 37 -25.02 -45.06 -31.00
CA VAL A 37 -24.17 -43.87 -31.00
C VAL A 37 -24.30 -43.24 -32.38
N THR A 38 -25.12 -42.19 -32.49
CA THR A 38 -25.10 -41.31 -33.66
C THR A 38 -23.78 -40.56 -33.67
N ARG A 39 -22.90 -41.00 -34.57
CA ARG A 39 -21.65 -40.36 -34.94
C ARG A 39 -21.94 -38.89 -35.32
N PRO A 40 -21.31 -37.88 -34.70
CA PRO A 40 -21.50 -36.51 -35.17
C PRO A 40 -20.97 -36.40 -36.60
N ALA A 41 -21.79 -35.82 -37.47
CA ALA A 41 -21.47 -35.60 -38.87
C ALA A 41 -20.21 -34.76 -39.01
N SER A 42 -19.36 -35.12 -39.98
CA SER A 42 -18.20 -34.34 -40.41
C SER A 42 -18.60 -32.89 -40.72
N PRO A 43 -17.76 -31.89 -40.40
CA PRO A 43 -18.07 -30.50 -40.68
C PRO A 43 -18.06 -30.28 -42.20
N GLN A 44 -19.25 -30.17 -42.80
CA GLN A 44 -19.41 -29.64 -44.14
C GLN A 44 -19.08 -28.15 -44.14
N ALA A 45 -18.39 -27.75 -45.21
CA ALA A 45 -18.03 -26.39 -45.55
C ALA A 45 -19.22 -25.44 -45.44
N GLY A 46 -19.01 -24.28 -44.82
CA GLY A 46 -19.91 -23.13 -44.99
C GLY A 46 -20.35 -22.36 -43.76
N ASP A 47 -19.84 -22.61 -42.54
CA ASP A 47 -20.09 -21.67 -41.42
C ASP A 47 -19.17 -20.43 -41.55
N GLN A 48 -19.47 -19.60 -42.57
CA GLN A 48 -18.92 -18.26 -42.72
C GLN A 48 -19.60 -17.33 -41.71
N ARG A 49 -19.41 -17.60 -40.41
CA ARG A 49 -19.60 -16.54 -39.42
C ARG A 49 -18.56 -15.48 -39.73
N PRO A 50 -18.94 -14.20 -39.93
CA PRO A 50 -17.96 -13.14 -40.10
C PRO A 50 -17.08 -13.16 -38.86
N ARG A 51 -15.81 -13.56 -39.03
CA ARG A 51 -14.79 -13.36 -38.01
C ARG A 51 -14.84 -11.87 -37.71
N LYS A 52 -15.09 -11.51 -36.44
CA LYS A 52 -14.97 -10.12 -36.01
C LYS A 52 -13.67 -9.59 -36.59
N PRO A 53 -13.69 -8.45 -37.33
CA PRO A 53 -12.48 -7.91 -37.92
C PRO A 53 -11.43 -7.85 -36.82
N GLY A 54 -10.29 -8.52 -37.07
CA GLY A 54 -9.14 -8.42 -36.18
C GLY A 54 -8.83 -6.93 -35.96
N ARG A 55 -8.31 -6.61 -34.78
CA ARG A 55 -7.87 -5.24 -34.47
C ARG A 55 -7.05 -4.72 -35.66
N PRO A 56 -7.30 -3.49 -36.16
CA PRO A 56 -6.59 -2.99 -37.33
C PRO A 56 -5.07 -3.08 -37.11
N ALA A 57 -4.33 -3.58 -38.10
CA ALA A 57 -2.87 -3.68 -38.07
C ALA A 57 -2.16 -2.33 -37.80
N ALA A 58 -2.90 -1.22 -37.91
CA ALA A 58 -2.46 0.11 -37.51
C ALA A 58 -2.10 0.23 -36.01
N TYR A 59 -2.59 -0.67 -35.15
CA TYR A 59 -2.21 -0.67 -33.72
C TYR A 59 -0.89 -1.41 -33.43
N ASP A 60 -0.38 -2.22 -34.35
CA ASP A 60 0.81 -3.05 -34.09
C ASP A 60 2.12 -2.25 -34.24
N ASN A 61 2.08 -1.08 -34.88
CA ASN A 61 3.22 -0.15 -35.04
C ASN A 61 2.94 1.25 -34.45
N LEU A 62 1.90 1.39 -33.62
CA LEU A 62 1.58 2.66 -32.98
C LEU A 62 2.58 2.90 -31.85
N ASP A 63 3.39 3.96 -31.96
CA ASP A 63 4.20 4.39 -30.83
C ASP A 63 3.27 5.07 -29.83
N THR A 64 2.78 4.30 -28.87
CA THR A 64 1.80 4.78 -27.89
C THR A 64 2.29 5.96 -27.06
N VAL A 65 3.60 6.20 -26.96
CA VAL A 65 4.14 7.35 -26.22
C VAL A 65 4.06 8.62 -27.06
N MET A 66 4.38 8.52 -28.34
CA MET A 66 4.32 9.65 -29.28
C MET A 66 2.88 9.95 -29.72
N ASP A 67 2.09 8.92 -29.98
CA ASP A 67 0.70 9.06 -30.44
C ASP A 67 -0.26 9.40 -29.29
N TRP A 68 0.05 8.97 -28.06
CA TRP A 68 -0.72 9.28 -26.84
C TRP A 68 0.16 10.00 -25.81
N GLU A 69 0.52 11.25 -26.12
CA GLU A 69 1.39 12.07 -25.27
C GLU A 69 0.93 12.06 -23.80
N PRO A 70 1.77 11.58 -22.86
CA PRO A 70 1.38 11.41 -21.47
C PRO A 70 1.33 12.75 -20.73
N GLY A 71 0.15 13.07 -20.18
CA GLY A 71 -0.03 14.20 -19.27
C GLY A 71 0.09 13.80 -17.80
N SER A 72 0.64 14.69 -16.96
CA SER A 72 0.62 14.51 -15.50
C SER A 72 -0.80 14.63 -14.95
N THR A 73 -1.18 13.73 -14.03
CA THR A 73 -2.47 13.80 -13.32
C THR A 73 -2.27 13.87 -11.81
N ARG A 74 -3.31 14.32 -11.10
CA ARG A 74 -3.34 14.27 -9.64
C ARG A 74 -3.41 12.81 -9.19
N LEU A 75 -2.49 12.41 -8.32
CA LEU A 75 -2.41 11.04 -7.82
C LEU A 75 -3.53 10.66 -6.86
N LEU A 76 -3.86 11.56 -5.91
CA LEU A 76 -4.85 11.28 -4.85
C LEU A 76 -6.15 12.07 -5.05
N THR A 77 -7.26 11.40 -4.78
CA THR A 77 -8.58 12.06 -4.67
C THR A 77 -8.60 13.06 -3.50
N HIS A 78 -9.70 13.81 -3.34
CA HIS A 78 -9.83 14.72 -2.19
C HIS A 78 -9.82 13.96 -0.87
N ALA A 79 -10.69 12.96 -0.73
CA ALA A 79 -10.84 12.16 0.48
C ALA A 79 -9.56 11.39 0.82
N GLU A 80 -8.88 10.80 -0.17
CA GLU A 80 -7.58 10.14 0.05
C GLU A 80 -6.52 11.09 0.60
N ARG A 81 -6.48 12.33 0.11
CA ARG A 81 -5.51 13.33 0.58
C ARG A 81 -5.83 13.79 2.01
N GLU A 82 -7.10 13.95 2.35
CA GLU A 82 -7.51 14.23 3.73
C GLU A 82 -7.14 13.09 4.68
N ALA A 83 -7.43 11.85 4.28
CA ALA A 83 -7.03 10.65 5.02
C ALA A 83 -5.50 10.55 5.18
N TYR A 84 -4.73 10.86 4.14
CA TYR A 84 -3.26 10.90 4.20
C TYR A 84 -2.76 11.92 5.23
N HIS A 85 -3.30 13.14 5.23
CA HIS A 85 -2.92 14.16 6.21
C HIS A 85 -3.36 13.81 7.62
N LEU A 86 -4.52 13.17 7.78
CA LEU A 86 -5.00 12.65 9.05
C LEU A 86 -4.04 11.60 9.61
N LEU A 87 -3.65 10.61 8.80
CA LEU A 87 -2.67 9.58 9.19
C LEU A 87 -1.32 10.19 9.56
N ARG A 88 -0.80 11.15 8.77
CA ARG A 88 0.46 11.85 9.09
C ARG A 88 0.43 12.58 10.42
N LYS A 89 -0.72 13.14 10.81
CA LYS A 89 -0.90 13.82 12.11
C LYS A 89 -1.09 12.81 13.25
N ALA A 90 -1.85 11.75 12.99
CA ALA A 90 -2.13 10.70 13.98
C ALA A 90 -0.90 9.83 14.26
N LEU A 91 -0.04 9.60 13.27
CA LEU A 91 1.08 8.65 13.34
C LEU A 91 2.36 9.32 12.84
N PRO A 92 2.94 10.27 13.60
CA PRO A 92 4.10 11.05 13.17
C PRO A 92 5.36 10.19 12.96
N ASP A 93 5.52 9.13 13.76
CA ASP A 93 6.68 8.23 13.73
C ASP A 93 6.48 7.01 12.81
N HIS A 94 5.59 7.14 11.81
CA HIS A 94 5.25 6.06 10.89
C HIS A 94 5.38 6.52 9.43
N MET A 95 5.71 5.57 8.56
CA MET A 95 5.76 5.81 7.12
C MET A 95 4.36 5.62 6.52
N ILE A 96 3.85 6.65 5.84
CA ILE A 96 2.57 6.59 5.13
C ILE A 96 2.84 6.60 3.63
N LEU A 97 2.47 5.52 2.94
CA LEU A 97 2.65 5.33 1.50
C LEU A 97 1.29 5.34 0.81
N ALA A 98 1.18 5.99 -0.36
CA ALA A 98 -0.09 6.10 -1.09
C ALA A 98 -0.04 5.40 -2.45
N GLN A 99 -1.20 4.92 -2.91
CA GLN A 99 -1.37 4.26 -4.22
C GLN A 99 -0.42 3.07 -4.42
N VAL A 100 -0.33 2.19 -3.42
CA VAL A 100 0.65 1.10 -3.40
C VAL A 100 0.09 -0.14 -4.09
N PRO A 101 0.74 -0.69 -5.15
CA PRO A 101 0.29 -1.93 -5.75
C PRO A 101 0.38 -3.09 -4.76
N VAL A 102 -0.67 -3.89 -4.67
CA VAL A 102 -0.78 -5.04 -3.74
C VAL A 102 0.39 -6.02 -3.92
N ALA A 103 0.83 -6.22 -5.16
CA ALA A 103 1.94 -7.11 -5.48
C ALA A 103 3.30 -6.66 -4.90
N ARG A 104 3.45 -5.39 -4.44
CA ARG A 104 4.72 -4.89 -3.89
C ARG A 104 4.96 -5.31 -2.44
N PHE A 105 3.91 -5.58 -1.68
CA PHE A 105 4.02 -5.90 -0.26
C PHE A 105 3.36 -7.24 0.12
N ILE A 106 2.75 -7.95 -0.84
CA ILE A 106 2.24 -9.30 -0.66
C ILE A 106 3.01 -10.30 -1.51
N LYS A 107 3.58 -11.30 -0.84
CA LYS A 107 4.28 -12.42 -1.48
C LYS A 107 3.42 -13.68 -1.42
N VAL A 108 3.41 -14.44 -2.51
CA VAL A 108 2.81 -15.77 -2.58
C VAL A 108 3.91 -16.84 -2.62
N PRO A 109 3.69 -18.05 -2.07
CA PRO A 109 4.68 -19.13 -2.13
C PRO A 109 5.11 -19.44 -3.57
N THR A 110 6.41 -19.63 -3.77
CA THR A 110 7.06 -19.81 -5.08
C THR A 110 6.68 -21.10 -5.83
N ARG A 111 5.91 -21.99 -5.20
CA ARG A 111 5.38 -23.21 -5.82
C ARG A 111 4.31 -22.92 -6.88
N ASN A 112 3.79 -21.70 -6.91
CA ASN A 112 2.80 -21.24 -7.89
C ASN A 112 3.42 -20.26 -8.89
N SER A 113 2.80 -20.14 -10.07
CA SER A 113 3.27 -19.20 -11.09
C SER A 113 3.13 -17.74 -10.63
N TYR A 114 4.26 -17.05 -10.50
CA TYR A 114 4.29 -15.63 -10.19
C TYR A 114 3.63 -14.78 -11.30
N ALA A 115 3.77 -15.19 -12.57
CA ALA A 115 3.11 -14.53 -13.69
C ALA A 115 1.58 -14.64 -13.61
N GLU A 116 1.06 -15.77 -13.14
CA GLU A 116 -0.37 -15.94 -12.92
C GLU A 116 -0.86 -15.09 -11.73
N TRP A 117 -0.07 -15.02 -10.66
CA TRP A 117 -0.34 -14.11 -9.54
C TRP A 117 -0.44 -12.66 -10.00
N LEU A 118 0.56 -12.17 -10.73
CA LEU A 118 0.59 -10.79 -11.23
C LEU A 118 -0.58 -10.50 -12.17
N ARG A 119 -1.02 -11.47 -12.99
CA ARG A 119 -2.21 -11.33 -13.84
C ARG A 119 -3.50 -11.09 -13.02
N ARG A 120 -3.57 -11.64 -11.80
CA ARG A 120 -4.74 -11.55 -10.93
C ARG A 120 -4.74 -10.27 -10.08
N VAL A 121 -3.59 -9.88 -9.54
CA VAL A 121 -3.48 -8.77 -8.56
C VAL A 121 -2.71 -7.54 -9.05
N GLY A 122 -2.05 -7.60 -10.20
CA GLY A 122 -1.15 -6.54 -10.67
C GLY A 122 -1.82 -5.21 -11.00
N SER A 123 -3.15 -5.19 -11.13
CA SER A 123 -3.95 -3.97 -11.28
C SER A 123 -4.59 -3.47 -9.98
N LEU A 124 -4.37 -4.18 -8.86
CA LEU A 124 -4.89 -3.78 -7.56
C LEU A 124 -3.85 -2.88 -6.88
N CYS A 125 -4.28 -1.67 -6.57
CA CYS A 125 -3.57 -0.76 -5.67
C CYS A 125 -4.47 -0.47 -4.49
N VAL A 126 -3.85 -0.44 -3.31
CA VAL A 126 -4.47 0.08 -2.08
C VAL A 126 -4.24 1.57 -2.00
N ASP A 127 -5.17 2.28 -1.35
CA ASP A 127 -5.11 3.74 -1.30
C ASP A 127 -3.97 4.22 -0.41
N LEU A 128 -3.89 3.69 0.81
CA LEU A 128 -2.89 4.06 1.80
C LEU A 128 -2.35 2.83 2.56
N VAL A 129 -1.05 2.82 2.81
CA VAL A 129 -0.36 1.81 3.63
C VAL A 129 0.36 2.52 4.76
N VAL A 130 0.16 2.01 5.98
CA VAL A 130 0.88 2.45 7.17
C VAL A 130 1.99 1.43 7.44
N CYS A 131 3.22 1.93 7.54
CA CYS A 131 4.38 1.12 7.87
C CYS A 131 5.10 1.67 9.10
N ASP A 132 5.87 0.79 9.76
CA ASP A 132 6.88 1.20 10.72
C ASP A 132 8.05 1.92 10.01
N MET A 133 9.03 2.39 10.79
CA MET A 133 10.24 3.05 10.27
C MET A 133 11.17 2.12 9.48
N ALA A 134 10.97 0.80 9.56
CA ALA A 134 11.70 -0.22 8.79
C ALA A 134 10.94 -0.65 7.51
N SER A 135 9.85 0.04 7.17
CA SER A 135 8.97 -0.27 6.04
C SER A 135 8.19 -1.59 6.15
N HIS A 136 8.00 -2.14 7.36
CA HIS A 136 7.06 -3.24 7.57
C HIS A 136 5.63 -2.72 7.61
N VAL A 137 4.73 -3.40 6.88
CA VAL A 137 3.32 -3.03 6.82
C VAL A 137 2.62 -3.34 8.13
N LEU A 138 2.07 -2.30 8.77
CA LEU A 138 1.26 -2.41 9.99
C LEU A 138 -0.22 -2.52 9.66
N ALA A 139 -0.70 -1.69 8.73
CA ALA A 139 -2.09 -1.64 8.33
C ALA A 139 -2.27 -1.08 6.92
N VAL A 140 -3.40 -1.42 6.29
CA VAL A 140 -3.87 -0.82 5.04
C VAL A 140 -5.12 0.00 5.34
N VAL A 141 -5.20 1.18 4.75
CA VAL A 141 -6.38 2.07 4.83
C VAL A 141 -6.97 2.24 3.44
N GLU A 142 -8.26 1.94 3.32
CA GLU A 142 -9.04 1.96 2.09
C GLU A 142 -10.14 3.00 2.21
N ILE A 143 -10.21 3.93 1.26
CA ILE A 143 -11.17 5.02 1.24
C ILE A 143 -12.28 4.65 0.26
N ARG A 144 -13.51 4.50 0.76
CA ARG A 144 -14.63 4.00 -0.03
C ARG A 144 -15.82 4.93 0.01
N GLN A 145 -16.57 4.93 -1.08
CA GLN A 145 -17.90 5.52 -1.11
C GLN A 145 -18.89 4.64 -0.33
N PRO A 146 -19.96 5.24 0.22
CA PRO A 146 -21.09 4.47 0.71
C PRO A 146 -21.58 3.48 -0.34
N SER A 147 -21.96 2.26 0.06
CA SER A 147 -22.31 1.18 -0.88
C SER A 147 -23.46 1.51 -1.83
N ALA A 148 -24.32 2.47 -1.47
CA ALA A 148 -25.41 2.95 -2.32
C ALA A 148 -24.94 3.78 -3.53
N GLN A 149 -23.74 4.38 -3.43
CA GLN A 149 -23.15 5.22 -4.47
C GLN A 149 -22.06 4.48 -5.26
N GLU A 150 -21.61 3.32 -4.76
CA GLU A 150 -20.54 2.53 -5.37
C GLU A 150 -20.98 1.82 -6.65
N THR A 151 -20.19 1.95 -7.72
CA THR A 151 -20.43 1.20 -8.97
C THR A 151 -20.12 -0.30 -8.81
N ASP A 152 -20.79 -1.14 -9.59
CA ASP A 152 -20.52 -2.59 -9.62
C ASP A 152 -19.06 -2.94 -9.93
N ARG A 153 -18.40 -2.15 -10.78
CA ARG A 153 -16.98 -2.34 -11.14
C ARG A 153 -16.09 -2.07 -9.93
N THR A 154 -16.31 -0.96 -9.23
CA THR A 154 -15.56 -0.59 -8.02
C THR A 154 -15.77 -1.63 -6.92
N ARG A 155 -17.03 -2.03 -6.70
CA ARG A 155 -17.38 -3.07 -5.71
C ARG A 155 -16.66 -4.40 -5.96
N ARG A 156 -16.60 -4.84 -7.22
CA ARG A 156 -15.86 -6.06 -7.61
C ARG A 156 -14.35 -5.91 -7.43
N ARG A 157 -13.79 -4.71 -7.64
CA ARG A 157 -12.38 -4.42 -7.37
C ARG A 157 -12.10 -4.52 -5.87
N HIS A 158 -12.85 -3.81 -5.02
CA HIS A 158 -12.70 -3.86 -3.57
C HIS A 158 -12.88 -5.27 -3.02
N THR A 159 -13.91 -6.00 -3.48
CA THR A 159 -14.14 -7.39 -3.05
C THR A 159 -12.95 -8.31 -3.37
N ARG A 160 -12.28 -8.12 -4.52
CA ARG A 160 -11.08 -8.90 -4.86
C ARG A 160 -9.90 -8.50 -3.99
N MET A 161 -9.72 -7.21 -3.76
CA MET A 161 -8.64 -6.69 -2.90
C MET A 161 -8.79 -7.15 -1.46
N ASP A 162 -10.00 -7.06 -0.88
CA ASP A 162 -10.32 -7.53 0.47
C ASP A 162 -10.00 -9.01 0.67
N LYS A 163 -10.29 -9.85 -0.35
CA LYS A 163 -9.93 -11.28 -0.30
C LYS A 163 -8.42 -11.48 -0.22
N VAL A 164 -7.65 -10.70 -0.98
CA VAL A 164 -6.19 -10.80 -1.01
C VAL A 164 -5.59 -10.30 0.31
N LEU A 165 -5.99 -9.11 0.77
CA LEU A 165 -5.51 -8.52 2.01
C LEU A 165 -5.84 -9.39 3.22
N ARG A 166 -7.07 -9.92 3.30
CA ARG A 166 -7.48 -10.85 4.36
C ARG A 166 -6.64 -12.12 4.37
N ALA A 167 -6.35 -12.70 3.20
CA ALA A 167 -5.52 -13.89 3.11
C ALA A 167 -4.05 -13.62 3.53
N SER A 168 -3.59 -12.37 3.45
CA SER A 168 -2.26 -11.95 3.91
C SER A 168 -2.18 -11.59 5.40
N HIS A 169 -3.29 -11.65 6.14
CA HIS A 169 -3.34 -11.30 7.57
C HIS A 169 -2.91 -9.86 7.88
N ILE A 170 -3.03 -8.96 6.91
CA ILE A 170 -2.78 -7.53 7.10
C ILE A 170 -4.08 -6.87 7.59
N PRO A 171 -4.06 -6.09 8.69
CA PRO A 171 -5.21 -5.31 9.13
C PRO A 171 -5.66 -4.33 8.04
N VAL A 172 -6.97 -4.31 7.76
CA VAL A 172 -7.57 -3.42 6.76
C VAL A 172 -8.61 -2.54 7.44
N HIS A 173 -8.40 -1.22 7.38
CA HIS A 173 -9.35 -0.21 7.83
C HIS A 173 -10.06 0.39 6.63
N VAL A 174 -11.38 0.26 6.59
CA VAL A 174 -12.21 0.86 5.55
C VAL A 174 -12.81 2.15 6.10
N TRP A 175 -12.46 3.28 5.50
CA TRP A 175 -13.00 4.60 5.83
C TRP A 175 -13.96 5.06 4.74
N LEU A 176 -14.97 5.83 5.14
CA LEU A 176 -15.93 6.38 4.19
C LEU A 176 -15.50 7.80 3.78
N GLU A 177 -15.62 8.14 2.50
CA GLU A 177 -15.20 9.45 1.96
C GLU A 177 -15.80 10.64 2.72
N GLU A 178 -17.06 10.52 3.14
CA GLU A 178 -17.81 11.59 3.82
C GLU A 178 -17.72 11.51 5.36
N SER A 179 -17.02 10.52 5.91
CA SER A 179 -16.95 10.26 7.35
C SER A 179 -15.60 9.66 7.71
N LEU A 180 -14.57 10.50 7.64
CA LEU A 180 -13.24 10.16 8.13
C LEU A 180 -13.23 10.14 9.67
N PRO A 181 -12.49 9.21 10.29
CA PRO A 181 -12.38 9.14 11.75
C PRO A 181 -11.61 10.35 12.33
N ASP A 182 -11.75 10.56 13.64
CA ASP A 182 -10.93 11.54 14.37
C ASP A 182 -9.53 10.99 14.68
N LEU A 183 -8.58 11.89 14.94
CA LEU A 183 -7.17 11.61 15.20
C LEU A 183 -6.95 10.55 16.29
N MET A 184 -7.71 10.63 17.39
CA MET A 184 -7.59 9.67 18.51
C MET A 184 -8.07 8.27 18.11
N THR A 185 -9.20 8.19 17.41
CA THR A 185 -9.74 6.93 16.88
C THR A 185 -8.78 6.30 15.88
N VAL A 186 -8.12 7.09 15.05
CA VAL A 186 -7.07 6.59 14.13
C VAL A 186 -5.93 5.95 14.90
N ARG A 187 -5.39 6.64 15.92
CA ARG A 187 -4.29 6.12 16.74
C ARG A 187 -4.67 4.81 17.43
N GLU A 188 -5.81 4.78 18.10
CA GLU A 188 -6.27 3.60 18.82
C GLU A 188 -6.53 2.42 17.87
N SER A 189 -7.16 2.67 16.73
CA SER A 189 -7.50 1.59 15.78
C SER A 189 -6.28 0.99 15.09
N ILE A 190 -5.23 1.77 14.83
CA ILE A 190 -4.04 1.29 14.09
C ILE A 190 -2.96 0.75 15.03
N LEU A 191 -2.68 1.43 16.15
CA LEU A 191 -1.61 1.04 17.08
C LEU A 191 -2.10 0.14 18.23
N GLY A 192 -3.41 0.12 18.47
CA GLY A 192 -4.00 -0.50 19.65
C GLY A 192 -3.93 0.41 20.90
N PRO A 193 -4.65 0.04 21.98
CA PRO A 193 -4.82 0.89 23.15
C PRO A 193 -3.54 1.09 23.98
N GLU A 194 -2.60 0.14 23.93
CA GLU A 194 -1.37 0.17 24.73
C GLU A 194 -0.30 1.08 24.11
N ALA A 195 -0.09 0.99 22.80
CA ALA A 195 0.84 1.84 22.07
C ALA A 195 0.35 3.29 21.96
N ALA A 196 -0.97 3.52 21.85
CA ALA A 196 -1.54 4.87 21.88
C ALA A 196 -1.26 5.62 23.20
N GLN A 197 -1.20 4.90 24.34
CA GLN A 197 -0.86 5.46 25.65
C GLN A 197 0.64 5.70 25.82
N ALA A 198 1.49 4.82 25.29
CA ALA A 198 2.94 5.01 25.30
C ALA A 198 3.38 6.24 24.49
N ASP A 199 2.76 6.47 23.32
CA ASP A 199 3.00 7.65 22.50
C ASP A 199 2.44 8.94 23.11
N ALA A 200 1.30 8.87 23.81
CA ALA A 200 0.78 10.01 24.56
C ALA A 200 1.72 10.41 25.73
N ALA A 201 2.38 9.43 26.35
CA ALA A 201 3.35 9.67 27.41
C ALA A 201 4.68 10.24 26.89
N SER A 202 5.12 9.86 25.69
CA SER A 202 6.34 10.37 25.05
C SER A 202 6.15 11.72 24.33
N SER A 203 4.92 12.05 23.93
CA SER A 203 4.56 13.34 23.29
C SER A 203 4.24 14.47 24.27
N MET A 204 4.19 14.20 25.58
CA MET A 204 4.27 15.25 26.60
C MET A 204 5.61 15.96 26.46
N PRO A 205 5.67 17.31 26.40
CA PRO A 205 6.94 18.00 26.26
C PRO A 205 7.81 17.63 27.45
N SER A 206 8.87 16.86 27.19
CA SER A 206 9.81 16.50 28.25
C SER A 206 10.33 17.79 28.89
N ALA A 207 10.58 17.73 30.21
CA ALA A 207 11.18 18.86 30.93
C ALA A 207 12.47 19.34 30.25
N GLU A 208 13.16 18.45 29.52
CA GLU A 208 14.27 18.71 28.61
C GLU A 208 13.92 19.73 27.50
N SER A 209 12.85 19.52 26.72
CA SER A 209 12.45 20.41 25.63
C SER A 209 12.01 21.79 26.13
N SER A 210 11.34 21.83 27.29
CA SER A 210 10.94 23.08 27.96
C SER A 210 12.14 23.81 28.56
N ARG A 211 13.18 23.10 29.01
CA ARG A 211 14.47 23.69 29.42
C ARG A 211 15.25 24.20 28.21
N ALA A 212 15.31 23.45 27.12
CA ALA A 212 15.98 23.85 25.89
C ALA A 212 15.36 25.14 25.30
N ARG A 213 14.03 25.24 25.27
CA ARG A 213 13.33 26.44 24.81
C ARG A 213 13.57 27.65 25.72
N ARG A 214 13.52 27.47 27.05
CA ARG A 214 13.88 28.52 28.03
C ARG A 214 15.34 28.94 27.95
N ASN A 215 16.26 28.00 27.73
CA ASN A 215 17.68 28.29 27.58
C ASN A 215 17.96 29.06 26.28
N ALA A 216 17.28 28.72 25.19
CA ALA A 216 17.37 29.45 23.92
C ALA A 216 16.82 30.88 24.05
N GLU A 217 15.69 31.05 24.75
CA GLU A 217 15.13 32.37 25.06
C GLU A 217 16.07 33.20 25.96
N ALA A 218 16.64 32.59 27.01
CA ALA A 218 17.63 33.24 27.87
C ALA A 218 18.90 33.65 27.10
N ALA A 219 19.39 32.79 26.20
CA ALA A 219 20.53 33.09 25.35
C ALA A 219 20.24 34.25 24.38
N ALA A 220 19.04 34.34 23.83
CA ALA A 220 18.62 35.44 22.97
C ALA A 220 18.53 36.79 23.71
N VAL A 221 18.06 36.78 24.97
CA VAL A 221 18.04 37.97 25.84
C VAL A 221 19.46 38.42 26.20
N VAL A 222 20.36 37.48 26.51
CA VAL A 222 21.78 37.80 26.78
C VAL A 222 22.47 38.34 25.53
N ALA A 223 22.18 37.79 24.36
CA ALA A 223 22.70 38.30 23.09
C ALA A 223 22.23 39.73 22.79
N SER A 224 20.96 40.05 23.05
CA SER A 224 20.42 41.40 22.83
C SER A 224 21.00 42.43 23.82
N MET A 225 21.27 42.03 25.06
CA MET A 225 21.95 42.88 26.05
C MET A 225 23.41 43.16 25.69
N ARG A 226 24.11 42.20 25.06
CA ARG A 226 25.50 42.39 24.60
C ARG A 226 25.60 43.33 23.40
N THR A 227 24.58 43.38 22.54
CA THR A 227 24.54 44.34 21.41
C THR A 227 24.20 45.78 21.81
N GLY A 228 23.80 46.04 23.05
CA GLY A 228 23.33 47.35 23.52
C GLY A 228 24.34 48.19 24.33
N GLY A 229 25.58 47.74 24.52
CA GLY A 229 26.52 48.36 25.47
C GLY A 229 27.83 48.83 24.84
N HIS A 230 27.85 50.03 24.27
CA HIS A 230 29.09 50.82 24.17
C HIS A 230 29.44 51.28 25.60
N MET A 231 30.33 50.56 26.28
CA MET A 231 31.12 51.13 27.37
C MET A 231 32.60 50.88 27.10
N GLU A 232 33.25 51.97 26.72
CA GLU A 232 34.68 52.15 26.54
C GLU A 232 35.43 51.75 27.83
N GLY A 233 36.36 50.80 27.70
CA GLY A 233 37.59 50.77 28.50
C GLY A 233 37.55 50.13 29.88
N MET A 234 37.64 48.80 29.95
CA MET A 234 38.48 48.15 30.99
C MET A 234 39.08 46.85 30.45
N SER A 235 40.38 46.88 30.19
CA SER A 235 41.18 45.74 29.74
C SER A 235 41.43 44.78 30.89
N VAL A 236 40.93 43.55 30.77
CA VAL A 236 41.36 42.40 31.58
C VAL A 236 42.08 41.44 30.65
N LYS A 237 43.39 41.27 30.86
CA LYS A 237 44.24 40.30 30.18
C LYS A 237 43.85 38.90 30.65
N ASP A 238 43.34 38.07 29.73
CA ASP A 238 43.23 36.64 29.95
C ASP A 238 44.40 35.90 29.30
N ARG A 239 44.98 34.97 30.06
CA ARG A 239 46.19 34.21 29.69
C ARG A 239 45.77 33.02 28.83
N GLY A 240 46.44 32.87 27.70
CA GLY A 240 46.22 31.78 26.76
C GLY A 240 46.40 30.39 27.36
N LEU A 241 45.49 29.50 26.99
CA LEU A 241 45.61 28.05 27.10
C LEU A 241 45.30 27.49 25.71
N ASP A 242 46.36 27.08 25.02
CA ASP A 242 46.29 26.44 23.71
C ASP A 242 45.87 24.97 23.90
N PHE A 243 44.76 24.56 23.30
CA PHE A 243 44.39 23.16 23.19
C PHE A 243 44.89 22.62 21.84
N ASN A 244 45.85 21.71 21.93
CA ASN A 244 46.46 21.04 20.79
C ASN A 244 45.53 19.95 20.24
N LEU A 245 45.45 19.84 18.91
CA LEU A 245 44.40 19.11 18.18
C LEU A 245 44.93 17.83 17.52
N ASP A 246 45.78 17.08 18.22
CA ASP A 246 46.52 15.92 17.67
C ASP A 246 46.44 14.63 18.53
N ASP A 247 45.48 14.51 19.46
CA ASP A 247 45.46 13.42 20.46
C ASP A 247 44.32 12.41 20.30
N LEU A 248 43.83 12.19 19.07
CA LEU A 248 42.75 11.21 18.79
C LEU A 248 43.05 10.35 17.56
N ASP A 249 44.17 9.64 17.58
CA ASP A 249 44.37 8.49 16.70
C ASP A 249 45.23 7.46 17.43
N GLU A 250 44.61 6.51 18.14
CA GLU A 250 45.16 5.17 18.44
C GLU A 250 44.25 4.41 19.43
N SER A 251 43.32 3.61 18.90
CA SER A 251 42.99 2.28 19.45
C SER A 251 42.05 1.49 18.51
N GLU A 252 42.54 1.09 17.35
CA GLU A 252 41.96 -0.05 16.60
C GLU A 252 42.96 -1.20 16.57
N GLN A 253 42.77 -2.17 17.47
CA GLN A 253 43.14 -3.57 17.25
C GLN A 253 42.64 -4.47 18.39
N ALA A 254 41.51 -5.15 18.14
CA ALA A 254 41.28 -6.54 18.55
C ALA A 254 39.90 -7.03 18.06
N GLY A 255 39.87 -8.08 17.24
CA GLY A 255 38.69 -8.94 17.11
C GLY A 255 38.28 -9.33 15.70
N GLU A 256 39.14 -10.07 14.99
CA GLU A 256 38.75 -10.80 13.79
C GLU A 256 37.68 -11.87 14.08
N GLY A 257 36.68 -11.93 13.20
CA GLY A 257 36.03 -13.19 12.82
C GLY A 257 34.59 -13.40 13.28
N ARG A 258 33.62 -13.11 12.39
CA ARG A 258 32.62 -14.09 11.88
C ARG A 258 31.57 -13.44 10.96
N HIS A 259 31.49 -14.01 9.75
CA HIS A 259 30.39 -13.98 8.77
C HIS A 259 30.05 -12.63 8.09
N ALA A 260 30.81 -12.32 7.04
CA ALA A 260 30.37 -11.45 5.95
C ALA A 260 29.24 -12.15 5.17
N ALA A 261 27.98 -11.86 5.51
CA ALA A 261 26.87 -12.05 4.59
C ALA A 261 26.91 -10.88 3.60
N SER A 262 27.37 -11.14 2.37
CA SER A 262 27.34 -10.16 1.28
C SER A 262 25.90 -9.68 1.10
N HIS A 263 25.63 -8.43 1.48
CA HIS A 263 24.39 -7.75 1.12
C HIS A 263 24.47 -7.50 -0.39
N ARG A 264 24.00 -8.46 -1.19
CA ARG A 264 23.77 -8.25 -2.61
C ARG A 264 22.50 -7.44 -2.71
N ASP A 265 22.62 -6.24 -3.27
CA ASP A 265 21.46 -5.49 -3.72
C ASP A 265 20.59 -6.39 -4.61
N PRO A 266 19.24 -6.29 -4.50
CA PRO A 266 18.37 -7.00 -5.43
C PRO A 266 18.75 -6.57 -6.86
N PRO A 267 18.72 -7.49 -7.83
CA PRO A 267 19.03 -7.13 -9.21
C PRO A 267 18.12 -5.97 -9.63
N PRO A 268 18.66 -4.95 -10.33
CA PRO A 268 17.85 -3.86 -10.85
C PRO A 268 16.69 -4.46 -11.64
N SER A 269 15.49 -3.91 -11.43
CA SER A 269 14.30 -4.42 -12.10
C SER A 269 14.50 -4.36 -13.61
N THR A 270 14.59 -5.53 -14.25
CA THR A 270 14.71 -5.73 -15.70
C THR A 270 13.51 -5.18 -16.48
N TRP A 271 12.55 -4.54 -15.82
CA TRP A 271 11.38 -3.95 -16.44
C TRP A 271 11.72 -2.72 -17.30
N PHE A 272 12.74 -1.94 -16.93
CA PHE A 272 13.15 -0.78 -17.73
C PHE A 272 14.18 -1.11 -18.81
N ASP A 273 14.99 -2.16 -18.64
CA ASP A 273 16.01 -2.54 -19.61
C ASP A 273 15.41 -3.15 -20.89
N ASP A 274 14.21 -3.73 -20.81
CA ASP A 274 13.46 -4.24 -21.98
C ASP A 274 12.82 -3.10 -22.83
N LEU A 275 12.93 -1.84 -22.40
CA LEU A 275 12.46 -0.66 -23.13
C LEU A 275 13.56 0.03 -23.94
N GLU A 276 14.80 -0.46 -23.94
CA GLU A 276 15.77 0.02 -24.93
C GLU A 276 15.36 -0.51 -26.32
N PRO A 277 14.92 0.36 -27.25
CA PRO A 277 14.73 -0.05 -28.62
C PRO A 277 16.08 -0.50 -29.16
N THR A 278 16.16 -1.78 -29.54
CA THR A 278 17.25 -2.31 -30.34
C THR A 278 17.52 -1.37 -31.53
N MET A 279 18.65 -0.69 -31.44
CA MET A 279 19.32 0.15 -32.44
C MET A 279 18.75 1.58 -32.64
N PRO A 280 19.62 2.61 -32.73
CA PRO A 280 19.21 3.87 -33.33
C PRO A 280 18.75 3.60 -34.75
N ALA A 281 17.56 4.09 -35.11
CA ALA A 281 17.12 4.12 -36.50
C ALA A 281 18.25 4.68 -37.37
N PRO A 282 18.64 4.03 -38.48
CA PRO A 282 19.56 4.64 -39.42
C PRO A 282 18.95 5.98 -39.83
N LEU A 283 19.69 7.06 -39.63
CA LEU A 283 19.36 8.33 -40.26
C LEU A 283 19.42 8.06 -41.77
N ASP A 284 18.26 7.90 -42.40
CA ASP A 284 18.16 7.79 -43.85
C ASP A 284 18.91 8.98 -44.45
N GLU A 285 19.91 8.66 -45.26
CA GLU A 285 20.63 9.60 -46.08
C GLU A 285 19.61 10.36 -46.94
N ILE A 286 19.46 11.65 -46.67
CA ILE A 286 18.64 12.55 -47.47
C ILE A 286 19.09 12.42 -48.94
N PRO A 287 18.24 11.95 -49.86
CA PRO A 287 18.61 11.87 -51.26
C PRO A 287 18.92 13.28 -51.81
N PRO A 288 19.92 13.43 -52.69
CA PRO A 288 20.47 14.73 -53.11
C PRO A 288 19.52 15.62 -53.94
N SER A 289 18.22 15.31 -54.02
CA SER A 289 17.22 16.12 -54.73
C SER A 289 16.53 17.20 -53.88
N GLN A 290 16.82 17.31 -52.58
CA GLN A 290 16.26 18.36 -51.71
C GLN A 290 17.31 19.25 -51.02
N ARG A 291 18.38 19.63 -51.74
CA ARG A 291 19.19 20.81 -51.36
C ARG A 291 19.00 21.92 -52.39
N SER A 292 18.56 23.09 -51.91
CA SER A 292 18.11 24.29 -52.66
C SER A 292 16.71 24.12 -53.29
N ARG A 293 15.72 24.96 -53.01
CA ARG A 293 15.68 26.43 -52.84
C ARG A 293 14.72 26.87 -51.74
#